data_AF-A0A418DUL9-F1
#
_entry.id   AF-A0A418DUL9-F1
#
_cell.length_a   1.000
_cell.length_b   1.000
_cell.length_c   1.000
_cell.angle_alpha   90.00
_cell.angle_beta   90.00
_cell.angle_gamma   90.00
#
_symmetry.space_group_name_H-M   'P 1'
#
loop_
_entity.id
_entity.type
_entity.pdbx_description
1 polymer ?
#
loop_
_entity_poly.entity_id
_entity_poly.type
_entity_poly.pdbx_seq_one_letter_code
_entity_poly.pdbx_strand_id
1 'polypeptide(L)'
;MKCATLVRWLDKGPLLLFGDDGVTVSGTKGFCMARTNACVTRGTYYFELKLLGAIEAYHVRVGWGTKKADINAPVGFDEHSYGYRDIGGETMHKSKRSGPYGDSFGTSLPY
;
A
#
# COMPACT_ATOMS: atom_id res chain seq x y z
N MET A 1 0.48 -24.36 7.67
CA MET A 1 -0.82 -23.82 7.22
C MET A 1 -0.55 -22.66 6.26
N LYS A 2 -0.88 -22.80 4.97
CA LYS A 2 -0.91 -21.65 4.06
C LYS A 2 -2.32 -21.06 4.14
N CYS A 3 -2.51 -20.08 5.01
CA CYS A 3 -3.69 -19.23 4.95
C CYS A 3 -3.54 -18.39 3.68
N ALA A 4 -4.56 -18.30 2.83
CA ALA A 4 -4.52 -17.40 1.69
C ALA A 4 -4.37 -15.96 2.20
N THR A 5 -3.33 -15.26 1.75
CA THR A 5 -3.15 -13.84 2.05
C THR A 5 -4.06 -13.06 1.11
N LEU A 6 -5.13 -12.51 1.66
CA LEU A 6 -6.12 -11.72 0.95
C LEU A 6 -6.14 -10.31 1.52
N VAL A 7 -6.61 -9.35 0.73
CA VAL A 7 -6.86 -8.02 1.27
C VAL A 7 -8.13 -8.07 2.12
N ARG A 8 -8.03 -7.63 3.37
CA ARG A 8 -9.10 -7.78 4.35
C ARG A 8 -10.17 -6.73 4.10
N TRP A 9 -11.38 -7.20 3.81
CA TRP A 9 -12.49 -6.33 3.42
C TRP A 9 -12.82 -5.22 4.44
N LEU A 10 -12.75 -5.57 5.73
CA LEU A 10 -13.02 -4.65 6.85
C LEU A 10 -11.89 -3.64 7.11
N ASP A 11 -10.69 -3.89 6.60
CA ASP A 11 -9.50 -3.05 6.82
C ASP A 11 -9.13 -2.32 5.53
N LYS A 12 -10.08 -1.57 4.99
CA LYS A 12 -9.95 -0.76 3.78
C LYS A 12 -10.60 0.61 3.95
N GLY A 13 -9.92 1.65 3.50
CA GLY A 13 -10.49 3.00 3.43
C GLY A 13 -11.68 3.09 2.46
N PRO A 14 -12.56 4.08 2.63
CA PRO A 14 -13.80 4.18 1.85
C PRO A 14 -13.56 4.48 0.36
N LEU A 15 -12.41 5.06 -0.01
CA LEU A 15 -12.11 5.50 -1.39
C LEU A 15 -11.45 4.42 -2.25
N LEU A 16 -11.22 3.23 -1.69
CA LEU A 16 -10.72 2.07 -2.42
C LEU A 16 -11.87 1.12 -2.79
N LEU A 17 -11.72 0.41 -3.90
CA LEU A 17 -12.60 -0.65 -4.38
C LEU A 17 -11.86 -1.99 -4.35
N PHE A 18 -12.60 -3.07 -4.16
CA PHE A 18 -12.07 -4.43 -4.20
C PHE A 18 -12.42 -5.10 -5.51
N GLY A 19 -11.46 -5.82 -6.07
CA GLY A 19 -11.74 -6.81 -7.10
C GLY A 19 -12.37 -8.07 -6.50
N ASP A 20 -13.10 -8.81 -7.33
CA ASP A 20 -13.74 -10.08 -6.95
C ASP A 20 -12.74 -11.19 -6.63
N ASP A 21 -11.47 -11.00 -7.02
CA ASP A 21 -10.35 -11.91 -6.75
C ASP A 21 -9.82 -11.84 -5.30
N GLY A 22 -10.27 -10.85 -4.51
CA GLY A 22 -9.87 -10.66 -3.12
C GLY A 22 -8.42 -10.22 -2.92
N VAL A 23 -7.71 -9.89 -4.00
CA VAL A 23 -6.30 -9.46 -3.98
C VAL A 23 -6.06 -8.17 -4.76
N THR A 24 -7.00 -7.78 -5.63
CA THR A 24 -6.95 -6.52 -6.37
C THR A 24 -7.61 -5.40 -5.59
N VAL A 25 -6.91 -4.26 -5.53
CA VAL A 25 -7.39 -3.02 -4.92
C VAL A 25 -7.23 -1.90 -5.93
N SER A 26 -8.30 -1.14 -6.14
CA SER A 26 -8.30 0.02 -7.03
C SER A 26 -8.70 1.27 -6.26
N GLY A 27 -8.09 2.41 -6.59
CA GLY A 27 -8.45 3.70 -6.01
C GLY A 27 -9.42 4.47 -6.89
N THR A 28 -10.25 5.31 -6.27
CA THR A 28 -11.13 6.24 -6.98
C THR A 28 -10.58 7.67 -6.91
N LYS A 29 -10.53 8.24 -5.71
CA LYS A 29 -10.02 9.60 -5.48
C LYS A 29 -9.22 9.65 -4.19
N GLY A 30 -8.10 10.37 -4.22
CA GLY A 30 -7.26 10.58 -3.04
C GLY A 30 -6.58 9.31 -2.55
N PHE A 31 -5.81 9.46 -1.48
CA PHE A 31 -5.10 8.35 -0.86
C PHE A 31 -5.87 7.80 0.34
N CYS A 32 -5.97 6.48 0.42
CA CYS A 32 -6.28 5.75 1.64
C CYS A 32 -5.60 4.37 1.57
N MET A 33 -5.81 3.54 2.58
CA MET A 33 -5.06 2.30 2.77
C MET A 33 -5.97 1.08 2.74
N ALA A 34 -5.42 -0.05 2.32
CA ALA A 34 -5.98 -1.37 2.56
C ALA A 34 -4.91 -2.26 3.22
N ARG A 35 -5.34 -3.20 4.07
CA ARG A 35 -4.44 -4.14 4.75
C ARG A 35 -4.83 -5.57 4.44
N THR A 36 -3.84 -6.46 4.44
CA THR A 36 -4.10 -7.90 4.30
C THR A 36 -4.59 -8.52 5.60
N ASN A 37 -5.16 -9.71 5.51
CA ASN A 37 -5.53 -10.52 6.68
C ASN A 37 -4.30 -11.12 7.40
N ALA A 38 -3.14 -11.16 6.75
CA ALA A 38 -1.91 -11.74 7.28
C ALA A 38 -1.23 -10.78 8.26
N CYS A 39 -1.20 -11.16 9.54
CA CYS A 39 -0.46 -10.42 10.57
C CYS A 39 0.92 -11.06 10.77
N VAL A 40 1.96 -10.23 10.78
CA VAL A 40 3.33 -10.64 11.12
C VAL A 40 3.64 -10.28 12.57
N THR A 41 4.15 -11.22 13.35
CA THR A 41 4.52 -11.00 14.76
C THR A 41 6.00 -11.23 15.04
N ARG A 42 6.57 -12.32 14.52
CA ARG A 42 7.99 -12.69 14.69
C ARG A 42 8.50 -13.43 13.46
N GLY A 43 9.76 -13.17 13.09
CA GLY A 43 10.44 -13.79 11.95
C GLY A 43 10.76 -12.81 10.81
N THR A 44 11.22 -13.35 9.69
CA THR A 44 11.54 -12.60 8.48
C THR A 44 10.52 -12.93 7.40
N TYR A 45 9.92 -11.89 6.82
CA TYR A 45 8.88 -12.03 5.81
C TYR A 45 9.17 -11.08 4.66
N TYR A 46 8.70 -11.47 3.49
CA TYR A 46 8.64 -10.61 2.32
C TYR A 46 7.24 -10.70 1.73
N PHE A 47 6.85 -9.67 1.00
CA PHE A 47 5.65 -9.69 0.18
C PHE A 47 6.00 -9.05 -1.16
N GLU A 48 5.20 -9.37 -2.16
CA GLU A 48 5.32 -8.83 -3.51
C GLU A 48 3.99 -8.20 -3.91
N LEU A 49 4.07 -7.19 -4.77
CA LEU A 49 2.91 -6.52 -5.32
C LEU A 49 3.07 -6.44 -6.82
N LYS A 50 1.97 -6.63 -7.54
CA LYS A 50 1.91 -6.43 -8.98
C LYS A 50 1.10 -5.17 -9.26
N LEU A 51 1.72 -4.22 -9.95
CA LEU A 51 1.02 -3.06 -10.47
C LEU A 51 0.29 -3.44 -11.75
N LEU A 52 -1.01 -3.21 -11.78
CA LEU A 52 -1.86 -3.49 -12.93
C LEU A 52 -1.99 -2.21 -13.77
N GLY A 53 -2.18 -2.36 -15.08
CA GLY A 53 -2.46 -1.22 -15.94
C GLY A 53 -3.80 -0.57 -15.56
N ALA A 54 -3.85 0.75 -15.63
CA ALA A 54 -5.08 1.53 -15.46
C ALA A 54 -5.24 2.50 -16.64
N ILE A 55 -6.47 2.93 -16.89
CA ILE A 55 -6.78 3.92 -17.92
C ILE A 55 -6.21 5.29 -17.53
N GLU A 56 -6.29 5.62 -16.24
CA GLU A 56 -5.80 6.88 -15.69
C GLU A 56 -4.45 6.67 -14.98
N ALA A 57 -3.64 7.74 -14.96
CA ALA A 57 -2.42 7.76 -14.15
C ALA A 57 -2.77 7.64 -12.67
N TYR A 58 -2.03 6.78 -11.96
CA TYR A 58 -2.26 6.54 -10.55
C TYR A 58 -0.95 6.48 -9.78
N HIS A 59 -1.05 6.73 -8.48
CA HIS A 59 0.09 6.70 -7.58
C HIS A 59 -0.16 5.75 -6.42
N VAL A 60 0.88 5.02 -6.03
CA VAL A 60 0.80 4.05 -4.94
C VAL A 60 1.88 4.27 -3.90
N ARG A 61 1.54 3.95 -2.67
CA ARG A 61 2.49 3.77 -1.59
C ARG A 61 2.26 2.40 -0.99
N VAL A 62 3.34 1.68 -0.76
CA VAL A 62 3.30 0.27 -0.34
C VAL A 62 4.15 0.13 0.89
N GLY A 63 3.81 -0.79 1.80
CA GLY A 63 4.64 -0.99 2.98
C GLY A 63 3.91 -1.70 4.10
N TRP A 64 4.42 -1.49 5.30
CA TRP A 64 3.96 -2.17 6.51
C TRP A 64 3.29 -1.19 7.46
N GLY A 65 2.24 -1.66 8.12
CA GLY A 65 1.54 -0.89 9.13
C GLY A 65 0.95 -1.79 10.20
N THR A 66 0.82 -1.24 11.40
CA THR A 66 0.10 -1.91 12.49
C THR A 66 -1.41 -1.69 12.35
N LYS A 67 -2.20 -2.39 13.17
CA LYS A 67 -3.67 -2.18 13.21
C LYS A 67 -4.08 -0.76 13.61
N LYS A 68 -3.19 -0.01 14.28
CA LYS A 68 -3.42 1.36 14.72
C LYS A 68 -3.23 2.40 13.60
N ALA A 69 -2.66 1.99 12.46
CA ALA A 69 -2.49 2.90 11.35
C ALA A 69 -3.85 3.38 10.82
N ASP A 70 -3.96 4.68 10.53
CA ASP A 70 -5.20 5.28 10.03
C ASP A 70 -5.49 4.76 8.62
N ILE A 71 -6.59 4.00 8.49
CA ILE A 71 -6.98 3.38 7.23
C ILE A 71 -7.45 4.40 6.19
N ASN A 72 -7.84 5.60 6.63
CA ASN A 72 -8.30 6.67 5.74
C ASN A 72 -7.12 7.48 5.16
N ALA A 73 -5.91 7.28 5.68
CA ALA A 73 -4.71 7.95 5.24
C ALA A 73 -3.78 7.00 4.44
N PRO A 74 -2.87 7.52 3.60
CA PRO A 74 -1.85 6.68 2.96
C PRO A 74 -0.89 6.05 3.98
N VAL A 75 -0.30 4.92 3.61
CA VAL A 75 0.80 4.31 4.38
C VAL A 75 1.96 5.31 4.54
N GLY A 76 2.50 5.39 5.76
CA GLY A 76 3.55 6.34 6.15
C GLY A 76 3.04 7.72 6.59
N PHE A 77 1.71 7.91 6.69
CA PHE A 77 1.11 9.15 7.21
C PHE A 77 1.39 9.34 8.71
N ASP A 78 1.19 8.28 9.49
CA ASP A 78 1.31 8.29 10.95
C ASP A 78 2.57 7.57 11.44
N GLU A 79 2.67 7.40 12.76
CA GLU A 79 3.75 6.66 13.41
C GLU A 79 3.57 5.14 13.37
N HIS A 80 2.40 4.67 12.96
CA HIS A 80 2.01 3.26 12.98
C HIS A 80 2.21 2.57 11.63
N SER A 81 2.70 3.31 10.64
CA SER A 81 2.92 2.83 9.28
C SER A 81 4.24 3.35 8.70
N TYR A 82 4.81 2.54 7.81
CA TYR A 82 6.05 2.78 7.09
C TYR A 82 5.81 2.44 5.63
N GLY A 83 5.93 3.44 4.76
CA GLY A 83 5.65 3.32 3.34
C GLY A 83 6.88 3.49 2.47
N TYR A 84 6.77 2.96 1.26
CA TYR A 84 7.67 3.15 0.15
C TYR A 84 6.87 3.75 -1.00
N ARG A 85 7.38 4.85 -1.57
CA ARG A 85 6.68 5.67 -2.54
C ARG A 85 7.11 5.33 -3.96
N ASP A 86 6.12 5.20 -4.84
CA ASP A 86 6.28 5.00 -6.28
C ASP A 86 7.18 6.06 -6.95
N ILE A 87 6.93 7.34 -6.67
CA ILE A 87 7.72 8.46 -7.17
C ILE A 87 8.97 8.65 -6.30
N GLY A 88 10.13 8.66 -6.95
CA GLY A 88 11.42 8.98 -6.33
C GLY A 88 11.97 7.90 -5.40
N GLY A 89 11.26 6.80 -5.19
CA GLY A 89 11.70 5.69 -4.34
C GLY A 89 11.99 6.13 -2.91
N GLU A 90 11.18 7.04 -2.37
CA GLU A 90 11.38 7.58 -1.03
C GLU A 90 10.69 6.70 0.03
N THR A 91 11.28 6.64 1.23
CA THR A 91 10.56 6.11 2.40
C THR A 91 9.62 7.16 2.99
N MET A 92 8.49 6.71 3.52
CA MET A 92 7.42 7.52 4.11
C MET A 92 7.16 7.08 5.55
N HIS A 93 7.30 7.99 6.50
CA HIS A 93 6.92 7.76 7.90
C HIS A 93 6.61 9.09 8.60
N LYS A 94 5.56 9.13 9.44
CA LYS A 94 5.09 10.36 10.11
C LYS A 94 4.90 11.53 9.13
N SER A 95 4.39 11.25 7.94
CA SER A 95 4.19 12.21 6.84
C SER A 95 5.48 12.88 6.34
N LYS A 96 6.66 12.32 6.65
CA LYS A 96 7.95 12.79 6.17
C LYS A 96 8.50 11.84 5.12
N ARG A 97 9.11 12.43 4.09
CA ARG A 97 9.91 11.73 3.06
C ARG A 97 11.33 11.60 3.57
N SER A 98 11.99 10.48 3.31
CA SER A 98 13.38 10.27 3.73
C SER A 98 14.17 9.52 2.67
N GLY A 99 15.10 10.25 2.05
CA GLY A 99 16.09 9.80 1.05
C GLY A 99 15.48 9.08 -0.16
N PRO A 100 16.31 8.68 -1.14
CA PRO A 100 16.00 7.55 -1.97
C PRO A 100 16.38 6.26 -1.22
N TYR A 101 15.40 5.40 -0.95
CA TYR A 101 15.61 4.06 -0.43
C TYR A 101 15.78 3.03 -1.56
N GLY A 102 15.18 3.29 -2.71
CA GLY A 102 15.32 2.48 -3.92
C GLY A 102 14.91 3.27 -5.16
N ASP A 103 14.67 2.56 -6.25
CA ASP A 103 14.25 3.16 -7.52
C ASP A 103 12.75 3.45 -7.55
N SER A 104 12.36 4.51 -8.27
CA SER A 104 10.96 4.75 -8.60
C SER A 104 10.37 3.57 -9.37
N PHE A 105 9.12 3.23 -9.09
CA PHE A 105 8.42 2.11 -9.70
C PHE A 105 6.99 2.52 -10.08
N GLY A 106 6.42 1.85 -11.08
CA GLY A 106 5.11 2.23 -11.61
C GLY A 106 4.93 1.75 -13.05
N THR A 107 3.69 1.60 -13.49
CA THR A 107 3.38 1.54 -14.93
C THR A 107 3.61 2.92 -15.50
N SER A 108 4.68 3.05 -16.28
CA SER A 108 5.10 4.26 -16.98
C SER A 108 3.96 4.82 -17.84
N LEU A 109 3.21 5.78 -17.31
CA LEU A 109 2.71 6.86 -18.13
C LEU A 109 3.59 8.07 -17.80
N PRO A 110 4.52 8.45 -18.69
CA PRO A 110 5.09 9.77 -18.60
C PRO A 110 3.91 10.75 -18.73
N TYR A 111 3.90 11.76 -17.85
CA TYR A 111 3.00 12.90 -18.00
C TYR A 111 3.04 13.46 -19.43
#